data_AF-A0A533V8K4-F1
#
_entry.id   AF-A0A533V8K4-F1
#
_cell.length_a   1.000
_cell.length_b   1.000
_cell.length_c   1.000
_cell.angle_alpha   90.00
_cell.angle_beta   90.00
_cell.angle_gamma   90.00
#
_symmetry.space_group_name_H-M   'P 1'
#
loop_
_entity.id
_entity.type
_entity.pdbx_description
1 polymer ?
#
loop_
_entity_poly.entity_id
_entity_poly.type
_entity_poly.pdbx_seq_one_letter_code
_entity_poly.pdbx_strand_id
1 'polypeptide(L)'
;MFLDHSCELSLWKISGLRSGILRIGQNGEPVNSKNVLGDTYPKNLYYAYGIRNSFGIPFDPLTGNLWDTENGPSYGDEINLVKPAFNSGSNKLHGILEKRIGPV
;
A
#
# COMPACT_ATOMS: atom_id res chain seq x y z
N MET A 1 12.52 -6.98 7.42
CA MET A 1 11.84 -8.09 8.11
C MET A 1 11.38 -9.02 7.00
N PHE A 2 12.00 -10.19 6.87
CA PHE A 2 11.75 -11.13 5.77
C PHE A 2 10.64 -12.12 6.15
N LEU A 3 9.95 -12.69 5.15
CA LEU A 3 9.71 -14.14 4.97
C LEU A 3 8.97 -14.40 3.63
N ASP A 4 9.36 -15.49 2.96
CA ASP A 4 8.97 -15.94 1.61
C ASP A 4 7.67 -16.81 1.66
N HIS A 5 7.06 -17.36 0.60
CA HIS A 5 7.55 -17.81 -0.71
C HIS A 5 6.88 -17.08 -1.89
N SER A 6 7.65 -16.19 -2.51
CA SER A 6 7.61 -15.73 -3.92
C SER A 6 7.64 -14.21 -4.12
N CYS A 7 7.58 -13.38 -3.08
CA CYS A 7 7.66 -11.93 -3.24
C CYS A 7 8.33 -11.26 -2.03
N GLU A 8 9.59 -10.85 -2.19
CA GLU A 8 10.20 -9.94 -1.22
C GLU A 8 9.88 -8.50 -1.60
N LEU A 9 9.28 -7.76 -0.68
CA LEU A 9 9.08 -6.32 -0.80
C LEU A 9 10.29 -5.61 -0.18
N SER A 10 11.31 -5.36 -1.00
CA SER A 10 12.50 -4.61 -0.58
C SER A 10 12.22 -3.11 -0.50
N LEU A 11 12.48 -2.50 0.66
CA LEU A 11 12.31 -1.07 0.92
C LEU A 11 13.49 -0.27 0.32
N TRP A 12 13.47 -0.02 -1.00
CA TRP A 12 14.45 0.87 -1.64
C TRP A 12 13.98 2.32 -1.53
N LYS A 13 14.84 3.21 -1.02
CA LYS A 13 14.59 4.66 -1.03
C LYS A 13 14.81 5.22 -2.43
N ILE A 14 13.82 4.98 -3.30
CA ILE A 14 13.78 5.52 -4.65
C ILE A 14 13.42 7.00 -4.57
N SER A 15 14.25 7.87 -5.15
CA SER A 15 14.00 9.32 -5.16
C SER A 15 12.69 9.64 -5.89
N GLY A 16 11.84 10.44 -5.24
CA GLY A 16 10.53 10.85 -5.77
C GLY A 16 9.35 9.95 -5.37
N LEU A 17 9.61 8.72 -4.92
CA LEU A 17 8.58 7.87 -4.32
C LEU A 17 8.30 8.31 -2.88
N ARG A 18 7.04 8.64 -2.61
CA ARG A 18 6.55 8.99 -1.28
C ARG A 18 5.20 8.33 -1.07
N SER A 19 4.93 7.96 0.18
CA SER A 19 3.59 7.61 0.66
C SER A 19 2.91 6.48 -0.16
N GLY A 20 3.54 5.31 -0.24
CA GLY A 20 2.92 4.17 -0.93
C GLY A 20 3.58 2.82 -0.66
N ILE A 21 2.85 1.77 -0.98
CA ILE A 21 3.33 0.39 -1.02
C ILE A 21 3.72 0.11 -2.47
N LEU A 22 4.99 -0.21 -2.66
CA LEU A 22 5.53 -0.54 -3.98
C LEU A 22 5.40 -2.04 -4.23
N ARG A 23 5.34 -2.48 -5.48
CA ARG A 23 5.39 -3.89 -5.87
C ARG A 23 6.43 -4.05 -6.97
N ILE A 24 7.44 -4.86 -6.67
CA ILE A 24 8.61 -5.06 -7.49
C ILE A 24 8.80 -6.57 -7.65
N GLY A 25 9.22 -7.01 -8.83
CA GLY A 25 9.65 -8.38 -9.04
C GLY A 25 10.93 -8.68 -8.26
N GLN A 26 11.21 -9.95 -8.02
CA GLN A 26 12.38 -10.38 -7.23
C GLN A 26 13.71 -9.86 -7.80
N ASN A 27 13.76 -9.61 -9.11
CA ASN A 27 14.94 -9.08 -9.79
C ASN A 27 15.03 -7.54 -9.75
N GLY A 28 14.15 -6.85 -9.01
CA GLY A 28 14.12 -5.38 -8.96
C GLY A 28 13.32 -4.70 -10.06
N GLU A 29 12.79 -5.47 -11.02
CA GLU A 29 12.01 -4.94 -12.15
C GLU A 29 10.55 -4.68 -11.78
N PRO A 30 9.85 -3.75 -12.46
CA PRO A 30 8.39 -3.62 -12.32
C PRO A 30 7.68 -4.94 -12.64
N VAL A 31 6.64 -5.26 -11.89
CA VAL A 31 5.83 -6.46 -12.18
C VAL A 31 5.03 -6.22 -13.47
N ASN A 32 5.14 -7.13 -14.44
CA ASN A 32 4.53 -7.02 -15.77
C ASN A 32 3.00 -7.23 -15.74
N SER A 33 2.29 -6.31 -15.09
CA SER A 33 0.84 -6.30 -14.90
C SER A 33 0.30 -4.90 -15.12
N LYS A 34 -1.01 -4.77 -15.35
CA LYS A 34 -1.66 -3.46 -15.51
C LYS A 34 -1.45 -2.62 -14.25
N ASN A 35 -0.67 -1.54 -14.38
CA ASN A 35 -0.28 -0.71 -13.25
C ASN A 35 -1.39 0.28 -12.87
N VAL A 36 -1.53 0.54 -11.57
CA VAL A 36 -2.61 1.37 -11.04
C VAL A 36 -2.48 2.82 -11.46
N LEU A 37 -1.26 3.38 -11.36
CA LEU A 37 -0.99 4.80 -11.55
C LEU A 37 -0.41 5.10 -12.95
N GLY A 38 -0.30 4.09 -13.81
CA GLY A 38 0.26 4.17 -15.16
C GLY A 38 1.56 3.38 -15.32
N ASP A 39 1.99 3.21 -16.57
CA ASP A 39 3.05 2.25 -16.95
C ASP A 39 4.46 2.84 -16.99
N THR A 40 4.60 4.14 -16.70
CA THR A 40 5.89 4.82 -16.68
C THR A 40 6.52 4.80 -15.29
N TYR A 41 7.84 4.67 -15.21
CA TYR A 41 8.56 4.81 -13.95
C TYR A 41 8.38 6.20 -13.30
N PRO A 42 8.21 6.30 -11.97
CA PRO A 42 8.09 5.21 -10.99
C PRO A 42 6.63 4.82 -10.70
N LYS A 43 5.65 5.30 -11.48
CA LYS A 43 4.22 5.03 -11.29
C LYS A 43 3.88 3.54 -11.45
N ASN A 44 4.62 2.86 -12.32
CA ASN A 44 4.54 1.42 -12.55
C ASN A 44 5.02 0.56 -11.37
N LEU A 45 5.53 1.17 -10.31
CA LEU A 45 5.89 0.46 -9.08
C LEU A 45 4.81 0.52 -8.02
N TYR A 46 3.82 1.40 -8.13
CA TYR A 46 2.81 1.57 -7.08
C TYR A 46 1.77 0.45 -7.10
N TYR A 47 1.63 -0.23 -5.96
CA TYR A 47 0.53 -1.16 -5.68
C TYR A 47 -0.61 -0.45 -4.95
N ALA A 48 -0.26 0.36 -3.94
CA ALA A 48 -1.16 1.21 -3.18
C ALA A 48 -0.45 2.53 -2.82
N TYR A 49 -1.21 3.57 -2.52
CA TYR A 49 -0.70 4.92 -2.29
C TYR A 49 -1.46 5.67 -1.20
N GLY A 50 -0.98 6.85 -0.83
CA GLY A 50 -1.57 7.65 0.24
C GLY A 50 -1.34 7.04 1.62
N ILE A 51 -0.22 6.31 1.80
CA ILE A 51 0.18 5.66 3.05
C ILE A 51 1.05 6.63 3.86
N ARG A 52 0.73 6.90 5.13
CA ARG A 52 1.49 7.85 5.97
C ARG A 52 2.80 7.28 6.48
N ASN A 53 2.68 6.29 7.36
CA ASN A 53 3.76 5.78 8.20
C ASN A 53 3.47 4.35 8.61
N SER A 54 3.65 3.44 7.66
CA SER A 54 3.46 2.00 7.86
C SER A 54 4.68 1.37 8.52
N PHE A 55 4.42 0.46 9.47
CA PHE A 55 5.44 -0.36 10.14
C PHE A 55 5.22 -1.87 10.00
N GLY A 56 3.98 -2.29 9.71
CA GLY A 56 3.60 -3.70 9.64
C GLY A 56 2.94 -4.01 8.31
N ILE A 57 3.48 -4.99 7.58
CA ILE A 57 2.93 -5.44 6.31
C ILE A 57 3.08 -6.96 6.17
N PRO A 58 1.97 -7.72 6.28
CA PRO A 58 2.00 -9.16 5.99
C PRO A 58 0.91 -9.62 5.01
N PHE A 59 1.15 -10.76 4.37
CA PHE A 59 0.09 -11.52 3.70
C PHE A 59 -0.57 -12.49 4.68
N ASP A 60 -1.90 -12.50 4.71
CA ASP A 60 -2.67 -13.53 5.41
C ASP A 60 -2.48 -14.89 4.69
N PRO A 61 -1.95 -15.93 5.35
CA PRO A 61 -1.68 -17.21 4.72
C PRO A 61 -2.93 -17.97 4.28
N LEU A 62 -4.10 -17.67 4.83
CA LEU A 62 -5.35 -18.35 4.46
C LEU A 62 -6.02 -17.69 3.25
N THR A 63 -6.03 -16.36 3.21
CA THR A 63 -6.77 -15.61 2.17
C THR A 63 -5.86 -15.03 1.08
N GLY A 64 -4.55 -14.94 1.32
CA GLY A 64 -3.61 -14.24 0.44
C GLY A 64 -3.79 -12.72 0.46
N ASN A 65 -4.60 -12.18 1.37
CA ASN A 65 -4.84 -10.75 1.48
C ASN A 65 -3.60 -10.04 2.05
N LEU A 66 -3.26 -8.88 1.47
CA LEU A 66 -2.26 -7.99 2.03
C LEU A 66 -2.89 -7.11 3.11
N TRP A 67 -2.32 -7.18 4.31
CA TRP A 67 -2.67 -6.29 5.42
C TRP A 67 -1.56 -5.28 5.66
N ASP A 68 -1.92 -4.11 6.14
CA ASP A 68 -0.99 -3.03 6.47
C ASP A 68 -1.40 -2.37 7.78
N THR A 69 -0.42 -1.97 8.59
CA THR A 69 -0.66 -1.16 9.81
C THR A 69 0.04 0.17 9.70
N GLU A 70 -0.72 1.25 9.85
CA GLU A 70 -0.25 2.63 9.68
C GLU A 70 -0.50 3.44 10.95
N ASN A 71 0.52 4.16 11.42
CA ASN A 71 0.33 5.11 12.52
C ASN A 71 -0.26 6.42 11.99
N GLY A 72 -1.33 6.87 12.63
CA GLY A 72 -1.91 8.18 12.44
C GLY A 72 -1.00 9.30 12.98
N PRO A 73 -1.37 10.57 12.80
CA PRO A 73 -0.61 11.70 13.32
C PRO A 73 -0.63 11.78 14.84
N SER A 74 -1.82 11.86 15.43
CA SER A 74 -2.03 11.89 16.89
C SER A 74 -3.19 11.00 17.34
N TYR A 75 -3.97 10.50 16.37
CA TYR A 75 -5.08 9.57 16.52
C TYR A 75 -5.30 8.88 15.17
N GLY A 76 -6.14 7.85 15.14
CA GLY A 76 -6.56 7.20 13.90
C GLY A 76 -5.49 6.31 13.30
N ASP A 77 -4.80 5.52 14.13
CA ASP A 77 -4.00 4.39 13.66
C ASP A 77 -4.91 3.41 12.91
N GLU A 78 -4.39 2.83 11.83
CA GLU A 78 -5.17 2.03 10.89
C GLU A 78 -4.62 0.61 10.78
N ILE A 79 -5.54 -0.35 10.61
CA ILE A 79 -5.27 -1.67 10.05
C ILE A 79 -6.04 -1.75 8.73
N ASN A 80 -5.31 -1.81 7.63
CA ASN A 80 -5.84 -1.67 6.28
C ASN A 80 -5.78 -3.01 5.53
N LEU A 81 -6.90 -3.37 4.88
CA LEU A 81 -6.93 -4.43 3.88
C LEU A 81 -6.52 -3.84 2.52
N VAL A 82 -5.29 -4.06 2.11
CA VAL A 82 -4.67 -3.39 0.95
C VAL A 82 -4.90 -4.18 -0.34
N LYS A 83 -5.86 -3.72 -1.12
CA LYS A 83 -6.12 -4.23 -2.48
C LYS A 83 -5.28 -3.47 -3.51
N PRO A 84 -5.09 -4.01 -4.74
CA PRO A 84 -4.51 -3.24 -5.82
C PRO A 84 -5.30 -1.94 -6.00
N ALA A 85 -4.58 -0.82 -6.13
CA ALA A 85 -5.12 0.52 -6.23
C ALA A 85 -5.72 1.13 -4.96
N PHE A 86 -5.49 0.51 -3.81
CA PHE A 86 -5.89 1.10 -2.53
C PHE A 86 -5.23 2.48 -2.31
N ASN A 87 -6.04 3.41 -1.82
CA ASN A 87 -5.63 4.76 -1.42
C ASN A 87 -6.02 4.97 0.04
N SER A 88 -5.04 5.02 0.96
CA SER A 88 -5.33 5.27 2.39
C SER A 88 -5.87 6.68 2.63
N GLY A 89 -5.64 7.61 1.70
CA GLY A 89 -6.12 8.98 1.84
C GLY A 89 -5.31 9.84 2.82
N SER A 90 -4.15 9.36 3.28
CA SER A 90 -3.28 10.11 4.19
C SER A 90 -3.02 11.53 3.66
N ASN A 91 -2.98 12.49 4.60
CA ASN A 91 -3.06 13.95 4.43
C ASN A 91 -4.47 14.53 4.27
N LYS A 92 -5.45 13.75 3.80
CA LYS A 92 -6.85 14.22 3.71
C LYS A 92 -7.75 13.57 4.75
N LEU A 93 -7.53 12.29 5.03
CA LEU A 93 -8.34 11.47 5.92
C LEU A 93 -7.43 10.50 6.69
N HIS A 94 -7.81 10.19 7.93
CA HIS A 94 -7.19 9.17 8.78
C HIS A 94 -8.31 8.51 9.60
N GLY A 95 -8.25 7.19 9.78
CA GLY A 95 -9.22 6.41 10.53
C GLY A 95 -10.49 6.07 9.74
N ILE A 96 -11.63 6.05 10.42
CA ILE A 96 -12.89 5.56 9.82
C ILE A 96 -13.46 6.61 8.85
N LEU A 97 -13.69 6.20 7.61
CA LEU A 97 -14.60 6.91 6.71
C LEU A 97 -16.04 6.65 7.18
N GLU A 98 -16.66 7.62 7.84
CA GLU A 98 -18.12 7.57 8.02
C GLU A 98 -18.77 7.65 6.64
N LYS A 99 -19.33 6.54 6.19
CA LYS A 99 -20.10 6.50 4.95
C LYS A 99 -21.32 7.39 5.16
N ARG A 100 -21.30 8.63 4.66
CA ARG A 100 -22.52 9.44 4.54
C ARG A 100 -23.49 8.70 3.65
N ILE A 101 -24.38 7.92 4.26
CA ILE A 101 -25.57 7.41 3.60
C ILE A 101 -26.49 8.62 3.48
N GLY A 102 -26.50 9.23 2.29
CA GLY A 102 -27.54 10.22 1.94
C GLY A 102 -28.91 9.55 2.05
N PRO A 103 -29.99 10.34 2.24
CA PRO A 103 -31.33 9.77 2.37
C PRO A 103 -31.67 8.93 1.12
N VAL A 104 -32.14 7.71 1.38
CA VAL A 104 -32.77 6.81 0.40
C VAL A 104 -34.02 7.44 -0.20
#